data_AF-A0A928IPN6-F1
#
_entry.id   AF-A0A928IPN6-F1
#
_cell.length_a   1.000
_cell.length_b   1.000
_cell.length_c   1.000
_cell.angle_alpha   90.00
_cell.angle_beta   90.00
_cell.angle_gamma   90.00
#
_symmetry.space_group_name_H-M   'P 1'
#
loop_
_entity.id
_entity.type
_entity.pdbx_description
1 polymer ?
#
loop_
_entity_poly.entity_id
_entity_poly.type
_entity_poly.pdbx_seq_one_letter_code
_entity_poly.pdbx_strand_id
1 'polypeptide(L)'
;MDLLTMAIKNEIRTQYKSVRKFSIAVGIPQSTIVSALHNGIGGTSYSTVLKICRKLNLNMYDFSPLFNTNYHGMSIMAAYSQLDEKGRYIIDALFDLELKRCKGVDYTAEIKETIAEAEKAAE
;
A
#
# COMPACT_ATOMS: atom_id res chain seq x y z
N MET A 1 11.06 -21.95 -6.08
CA MET A 1 11.48 -20.80 -5.24
C MET A 1 10.22 -20.23 -4.63
N ASP A 2 10.21 -20.03 -3.32
CA ASP A 2 9.02 -19.56 -2.58
C ASP A 2 8.65 -18.11 -2.96
N LEU A 3 7.34 -17.85 -3.06
CA LEU A 3 6.73 -16.57 -3.46
C LEU A 3 7.22 -15.43 -2.56
N LEU A 4 7.33 -15.73 -1.26
CA LEU A 4 7.82 -14.81 -0.23
C LEU A 4 9.30 -14.45 -0.40
N THR A 5 10.12 -15.43 -0.79
CA THR A 5 11.54 -15.19 -1.07
C THR A 5 11.73 -14.29 -2.30
N MET A 6 10.83 -14.41 -3.28
CA MET A 6 10.84 -13.55 -4.47
C MET A 6 10.43 -12.10 -4.15
N ALA A 7 9.41 -11.90 -3.32
CA ALA A 7 8.99 -10.58 -2.85
C ALA A 7 10.13 -9.85 -2.11
N ILE A 8 10.78 -10.52 -1.15
CA ILE A 8 11.91 -9.95 -0.40
C ILE A 8 13.09 -9.63 -1.34
N LYS A 9 13.42 -10.50 -2.30
CA LYS A 9 14.46 -10.21 -3.31
C LYS A 9 14.14 -8.96 -4.11
N ASN A 10 12.90 -8.82 -4.57
CA ASN A 10 12.47 -7.67 -5.34
C ASN A 10 12.58 -6.39 -4.52
N GLU A 11 12.10 -6.37 -3.27
CA GLU A 11 12.21 -5.20 -2.41
C GLU A 11 13.66 -4.80 -2.08
N ILE A 12 14.54 -5.77 -1.80
CA ILE A 12 15.97 -5.50 -1.60
C ILE A 12 16.57 -4.83 -2.84
N ARG A 13 16.21 -5.32 -4.05
CA ARG A 13 16.68 -4.75 -5.30
C ARG A 13 16.12 -3.35 -5.54
N THR A 14 14.85 -3.12 -5.21
CA THR A 14 14.18 -1.83 -5.40
C THR A 14 14.75 -0.76 -4.45
N GLN A 15 14.78 -1.04 -3.15
CA GLN A 15 15.13 -0.08 -2.10
C GLN A 15 16.65 0.09 -1.92
N TYR A 16 17.43 -1.00 -1.96
CA TYR A 16 18.85 -0.99 -1.58
C TYR A 16 19.81 -1.24 -2.74
N LYS A 17 19.30 -1.65 -3.91
CA LYS A 17 20.05 -1.99 -5.14
C LYS A 17 20.98 -3.20 -5.05
N SER A 18 21.39 -3.64 -3.84
CA SER A 18 22.18 -4.85 -3.65
C SER A 18 21.96 -5.50 -2.27
N VAL A 19 22.13 -6.82 -2.24
CA VAL A 19 22.07 -7.61 -0.99
C VAL A 19 23.13 -7.17 0.01
N ARG A 20 24.32 -6.78 -0.47
CA ARG A 20 25.41 -6.27 0.39
C ARG A 20 25.05 -4.96 1.08
N LYS A 21 24.42 -4.01 0.36
CA LYS A 21 23.98 -2.75 0.98
C LYS A 21 22.89 -3.01 2.02
N PHE A 22 21.95 -3.89 1.71
CA PHE A 22 20.90 -4.30 2.63
C PHE A 22 21.46 -4.98 3.89
N SER A 23 22.44 -5.89 3.75
CA SER A 23 23.04 -6.60 4.87
C SER A 23 23.71 -5.66 5.87
N ILE A 24 24.38 -4.60 5.37
CA ILE A 24 24.95 -3.54 6.21
C ILE A 24 23.82 -2.77 6.92
N ALA A 25 22.74 -2.41 6.21
CA ALA A 25 21.65 -1.61 6.77
C ALA A 25 20.81 -2.33 7.83
N VAL A 26 20.69 -3.66 7.75
CA VAL A 26 19.94 -4.50 8.69
C VAL A 26 20.82 -5.09 9.80
N GLY A 27 22.15 -5.01 9.67
CA GLY A 27 23.10 -5.55 10.63
C GLY A 27 23.13 -7.08 10.67
N ILE A 28 22.83 -7.75 9.55
CA ILE A 28 22.86 -9.21 9.40
C ILE A 28 23.99 -9.54 8.40
N PRO A 29 24.83 -10.55 8.64
CA PRO A 29 25.88 -10.93 7.70
C PRO A 29 25.34 -11.25 6.30
N GLN A 30 26.07 -10.80 5.27
CA GLN A 30 25.65 -10.98 3.88
C GLN A 30 25.46 -12.46 3.53
N SER A 31 26.34 -13.34 4.01
CA SER A 31 26.25 -14.79 3.80
C SER A 31 24.95 -15.38 4.36
N THR A 32 24.50 -14.91 5.53
CA THR A 32 23.22 -15.30 6.14
C THR A 32 22.03 -14.88 5.28
N ILE A 33 22.03 -13.63 4.78
CA ILE A 33 20.95 -13.17 3.88
C ILE A 33 20.96 -13.94 2.57
N VAL A 34 22.12 -14.15 1.96
CA VAL A 34 22.23 -14.90 0.70
C VAL A 34 21.75 -16.34 0.88
N SER A 35 22.14 -17.01 1.97
CA SER A 35 21.67 -18.37 2.27
C SER A 35 20.15 -18.40 2.50
N ALA A 36 19.59 -17.46 3.25
CA ALA A 36 18.16 -17.34 3.46
C ALA A 36 17.38 -17.12 2.15
N LEU A 37 17.92 -16.28 1.27
CA LEU A 37 17.33 -15.99 -0.05
C LEU A 37 17.50 -17.13 -1.06
N HIS A 38 18.44 -18.05 -0.84
CA HIS A 38 18.68 -19.22 -1.68
C HIS A 38 17.84 -20.42 -1.24
N ASN A 39 17.87 -20.72 0.07
CA ASN A 39 17.23 -21.89 0.68
C ASN A 39 15.75 -21.67 1.02
N GLY A 40 15.29 -20.41 0.93
CA GLY A 40 13.94 -20.01 1.31
C GLY A 40 13.94 -19.34 2.68
N ILE A 41 13.29 -18.17 2.74
CA ILE A 41 13.24 -17.37 3.97
C ILE A 41 12.51 -18.10 5.11
N GLY A 42 11.55 -18.98 4.80
CA GLY A 42 10.83 -19.77 5.81
C GLY A 42 11.70 -20.71 6.64
N GLY A 43 12.88 -21.11 6.15
CA GLY A 43 13.86 -21.91 6.92
C GLY A 43 14.76 -21.05 7.82
N THR A 44 14.63 -19.73 7.77
CA THR A 44 15.42 -18.80 8.58
C THR A 44 14.72 -18.53 9.90
N SER A 45 15.48 -18.31 10.98
CA SER A 45 14.90 -18.02 12.29
C SER A 45 13.91 -16.86 12.24
N TYR A 46 12.75 -17.03 12.88
CA TYR A 46 11.67 -16.04 12.89
C TYR A 46 12.16 -14.63 13.28
N SER A 47 13.06 -14.53 14.26
CA SER A 47 13.66 -13.25 14.68
C SER A 47 14.40 -12.54 13.54
N THR A 48 15.06 -13.29 12.67
CA THR A 48 15.82 -12.76 11.53
C THR A 48 14.88 -12.35 10.41
N VAL A 49 13.86 -13.17 10.13
CA VAL A 49 12.79 -12.82 9.18
C VAL A 49 12.10 -11.53 9.60
N LEU A 50 11.74 -11.41 10.88
CA LEU A 50 11.11 -10.22 11.44
C LEU A 50 11.98 -8.97 11.29
N LYS A 51 13.31 -9.08 11.51
CA LYS A 51 14.24 -7.98 11.28
C LYS A 51 14.30 -7.56 9.81
N ILE A 52 14.34 -8.53 8.89
CA ILE A 52 14.35 -8.28 7.45
C ILE A 52 13.06 -7.58 7.02
N CYS A 53 11.90 -8.11 7.41
CA CYS A 53 10.60 -7.54 7.08
C CYS A 53 10.40 -6.14 7.64
N ARG A 54 10.78 -5.90 8.90
CA ARG A 54 10.77 -4.56 9.49
C ARG A 54 11.65 -3.59 8.72
N LYS A 55 12.83 -4.03 8.29
CA LYS A 55 13.76 -3.16 7.56
C LYS A 55 13.32 -2.85 6.12
N LEU A 56 12.59 -3.77 5.50
CA LEU A 56 12.00 -3.61 4.17
C LEU A 56 10.60 -2.98 4.21
N ASN A 57 10.06 -2.71 5.39
CA ASN A 57 8.67 -2.32 5.61
C ASN A 57 7.69 -3.28 4.92
N LEU A 58 7.84 -4.58 5.15
CA LEU A 58 6.92 -5.62 4.69
C LEU A 58 6.03 -6.07 5.86
N ASN A 59 4.76 -6.32 5.56
CA ASN A 59 3.82 -6.91 6.52
C ASN A 59 4.28 -8.34 6.85
N MET A 60 4.23 -8.74 8.12
CA MET A 60 4.74 -10.05 8.53
C MET A 60 3.79 -11.22 8.25
N TYR A 61 2.53 -10.94 7.88
CA TYR A 61 1.51 -11.96 7.62
C TYR A 61 1.41 -12.33 6.14
N ASP A 62 1.44 -11.33 5.26
CA ASP A 62 1.29 -11.48 3.82
C ASP A 62 2.51 -10.95 3.04
N PHE A 63 3.50 -10.34 3.71
CA PHE A 63 4.75 -9.84 3.11
C PHE A 63 4.52 -8.85 1.97
N SER A 64 3.34 -8.25 1.95
CA SER A 64 3.03 -7.11 1.11
C SER A 64 3.82 -5.89 1.62
N PRO A 65 4.29 -5.01 0.72
CA PRO A 65 4.91 -3.75 1.13
C PRO A 65 3.90 -2.96 1.97
N LEU A 66 4.24 -2.67 3.23
CA LEU A 66 3.44 -1.82 4.12
C LEU A 66 3.21 -0.44 3.48
N PHE A 67 4.15 -0.01 2.63
CA PHE A 67 4.12 1.27 1.95
C PHE A 67 4.57 1.11 0.49
N ASN A 68 3.77 0.45 -0.35
CA ASN A 68 3.81 0.83 -1.76
C ASN A 68 3.05 2.16 -1.91
N THR A 69 3.83 3.23 -1.88
CA THR A 69 3.49 4.65 -1.94
C THR A 69 3.00 5.32 -0.64
N ASN A 70 3.70 6.41 -0.33
CA ASN A 70 3.19 7.61 0.32
C ASN A 70 3.16 7.69 1.85
N TYR A 71 4.19 8.35 2.39
CA TYR A 71 4.06 9.29 3.53
C TYR A 71 2.76 10.13 3.44
N HIS A 72 2.29 10.41 2.22
CA HIS A 72 1.00 11.06 1.96
C HIS A 72 -0.21 10.26 2.49
N GLY A 73 -0.26 8.93 2.39
CA GLY A 73 -1.39 8.12 2.87
C GLY A 73 -1.55 8.14 4.38
N MET A 74 -0.43 8.00 5.12
CA MET A 74 -0.44 8.19 6.59
C MET A 74 -0.80 9.63 6.98
N SER A 75 -0.35 10.64 6.22
CA SER A 75 -0.71 12.04 6.47
C SER A 75 -2.19 12.33 6.19
N ILE A 76 -2.78 11.71 5.16
CA ILE A 76 -4.19 11.86 4.80
C ILE A 76 -5.06 11.21 5.88
N MET A 77 -4.74 10.00 6.34
CA MET A 77 -5.51 9.35 7.40
C MET A 77 -5.44 10.11 8.73
N ALA A 78 -4.27 10.67 9.06
CA ALA A 78 -4.11 11.52 10.24
C ALA A 78 -4.84 12.87 10.12
N ALA A 79 -4.97 13.42 8.91
CA ALA A 79 -5.76 14.62 8.67
C ALA A 79 -7.28 14.32 8.68
N TYR A 80 -7.68 13.20 8.07
CA TYR A 80 -9.07 12.77 7.97
C TYR A 80 -9.68 12.45 9.35
N SER A 81 -8.88 11.90 10.28
CA SER A 81 -9.33 11.65 11.66
C SER A 81 -9.61 12.92 12.47
N GLN A 82 -9.03 14.06 12.09
CA GLN A 82 -9.26 15.35 12.74
C GLN A 82 -10.50 16.09 12.21
N LEU A 83 -11.11 15.61 11.11
CA LEU A 83 -12.32 16.21 10.56
C LEU A 83 -13.53 15.92 11.46
N ASP A 84 -14.53 16.79 11.40
CA ASP A 84 -15.86 16.50 11.94
C ASP A 84 -16.66 15.61 10.97
N GLU A 85 -17.89 15.27 11.35
CA GLU A 85 -18.77 14.40 10.55
C GLU A 85 -19.05 14.98 9.15
N LYS A 86 -19.26 16.30 9.08
CA LYS A 86 -19.50 16.99 7.82
C LYS A 86 -18.26 17.00 6.92
N GLY A 87 -17.08 17.22 7.48
CA GLY A 87 -15.81 17.18 6.75
C GLY A 87 -15.53 15.81 6.16
N ARG A 88 -15.76 14.73 6.94
CA ARG A 88 -15.62 13.35 6.44
C ARG A 88 -16.56 13.07 5.28
N TYR A 89 -17.83 13.42 5.41
CA TYR A 89 -18.83 13.22 4.36
C TYR A 89 -18.43 13.85 3.02
N ILE A 90 -17.91 15.09 3.05
CA ILE A 90 -17.48 15.79 1.83
C ILE A 90 -16.29 15.08 1.18
N ILE A 91 -15.30 14.67 1.97
CA ILE A 91 -14.11 13.99 1.46
C ILE A 91 -14.46 12.64 0.86
N ASP A 92 -15.37 11.89 1.48
CA ASP A 92 -15.85 10.61 0.95
C ASP A 92 -16.57 10.79 -0.39
N ALA A 93 -17.49 11.76 -0.47
CA ALA A 93 -18.19 12.08 -1.70
C ALA A 93 -17.22 12.51 -2.82
N LEU A 94 -16.18 13.28 -2.47
CA LEU A 94 -15.16 13.70 -3.42
C LEU A 94 -14.30 12.52 -3.89
N PHE A 95 -13.94 11.60 -3.01
CA PHE A 95 -13.22 10.39 -3.39
C PHE A 95 -14.05 9.52 -4.33
N ASP A 96 -15.32 9.32 -4.02
CA ASP A 96 -16.24 8.56 -4.89
C ASP A 96 -16.36 9.19 -6.27
N LEU A 97 -16.49 10.53 -6.31
CA LEU A 97 -16.50 11.28 -7.56
C LEU A 97 -15.19 11.07 -8.32
N GLU A 98 -14.03 11.30 -7.74
CA GLU A 98 -12.75 11.15 -8.44
C GLU A 98 -12.48 9.70 -8.89
N LEU A 99 -12.90 8.71 -8.11
CA LEU A 99 -12.76 7.30 -8.45
C LEU A 99 -13.62 6.93 -9.66
N LYS A 100 -14.88 7.39 -9.70
CA LYS A 100 -15.73 7.22 -10.88
C LYS A 100 -15.09 7.90 -12.12
N ARG A 101 -14.31 8.98 -11.95
CA ARG A 101 -13.83 9.85 -13.04
C ARG A 101 -12.63 9.21 -13.68
N CYS A 102 -11.74 8.69 -12.83
CA CYS A 102 -10.62 7.87 -13.23
C CYS A 102 -11.07 6.57 -13.92
N LYS A 103 -12.25 6.05 -13.57
CA LYS A 103 -12.87 4.90 -14.24
C LYS A 103 -13.57 5.25 -15.56
N GLY A 104 -13.63 6.54 -15.93
CA GLY A 104 -14.27 7.00 -17.17
C GLY A 104 -15.79 6.85 -17.17
N VAL A 105 -16.43 6.78 -16.00
CA VAL A 105 -17.88 6.75 -15.88
C VAL A 105 -18.42 8.13 -16.25
N ASP A 106 -19.31 8.21 -17.25
CA ASP A 106 -19.88 9.46 -17.72
C ASP A 106 -21.05 9.92 -16.82
N TYR A 107 -20.77 10.87 -15.95
CA TYR A 107 -21.72 11.46 -14.99
C TYR A 107 -22.81 12.31 -15.63
N THR A 108 -22.64 12.68 -16.90
CA THR A 108 -23.63 13.52 -17.56
C THR A 108 -24.96 12.77 -17.74
N ALA A 109 -24.96 11.44 -17.69
CA ALA A 109 -26.17 10.63 -17.69
C ALA A 109 -26.88 10.61 -16.32
N GLU A 110 -26.15 10.31 -15.23
CA GLU A 110 -26.70 10.23 -13.86
C GLU A 110 -27.28 11.59 -13.41
N ILE A 111 -26.60 12.70 -13.74
CA ILE A 111 -27.03 14.07 -13.38
C ILE A 111 -28.27 14.48 -14.18
N LYS A 112 -28.37 14.09 -15.46
CA LYS A 112 -29.55 14.40 -16.27
C LYS A 112 -30.79 13.65 -15.78
N GLU A 113 -30.63 12.41 -15.34
CA GLU A 113 -31.72 11.60 -14.80
C GLU A 113 -32.22 12.15 -13.46
N THR A 114 -31.32 12.53 -12.54
CA THR A 114 -31.71 13.15 -11.26
C THR A 114 -32.33 14.54 -11.42
N ILE A 115 -31.87 15.36 -12.37
CA ILE A 115 -32.52 16.65 -12.68
C ILE A 115 -33.91 16.40 -13.27
N ALA A 116 -34.05 15.46 -14.20
CA ALA A 116 -35.35 15.13 -14.80
C ALA A 116 -36.34 14.57 -13.76
N GLU A 117 -35.89 13.77 -12.79
CA GLU A 117 -36.72 13.29 -11.69
C GLU A 117 -37.14 14.41 -10.72
N ALA A 118 -36.23 15.34 -10.41
CA ALA A 118 -36.52 16.48 -9.55
C ALA A 118 -37.50 17.48 -10.21
N GLU A 119 -37.37 17.71 -11.52
CA GLU A 119 -38.30 18.55 -12.28
C GLU A 119 -39.70 17.91 -12.34
N LYS A 120 -39.78 16.58 -12.49
CA LYS A 120 -41.04 15.83 -12.55
C LYS A 120 -41.74 15.69 -11.20
N ALA A 121 -41.03 15.84 -10.09
CA ALA A 121 -41.60 15.87 -8.74
C ALA A 121 -42.07 17.27 -8.32
N ALA A 122 -41.73 18.31 -9.10
CA ALA A 122 -42.13 19.70 -8.86
C ALA A 122 -43.38 20.13 -9.67
N GLU A 123 -43.85 19.31 -10.62
CA GLU A 123 -45.17 19.40 -11.28
C GLU A 123 -46.23 18.56 -10.55
#